data_AF-A0AAJ1QXP4-F1
#
_entry.id   AF-A0AAJ1QXP4-F1
#
_cell.length_a   1.000
_cell.length_b   1.000
_cell.length_c   1.000
_cell.angle_alpha   90.00
_cell.angle_beta   90.00
_cell.angle_gamma   90.00
#
_symmetry.space_group_name_H-M   'P 1'
#
loop_
_entity.id
_entity.type
_entity.pdbx_description
1 polymer ?
#
loop_
_entity_poly.entity_id
_entity_poly.type
_entity_poly.pdbx_seq_one_letter_code
_entity_poly.pdbx_strand_id
1 'polypeptide(L)'
;MLEINETIMNKEISEVRRVYTNTDIQRKISDVLRNFNENELDEFCNKEYSKELFNLSFSLLVKYHKKDSIDSKNELIKRNGLNRWTYKYNIESKNYIYAISTQWYKRHDEFVQRWLNKNN
;
A
#
# COMPACT_ATOMS: atom_id res chain seq x y z
N MET A 1 13.01 -37.47 28.81
CA MET A 1 12.50 -36.09 28.92
C MET A 1 13.25 -35.20 27.93
N LEU A 2 12.82 -35.17 26.66
CA LEU A 2 13.44 -34.34 25.61
C LEU A 2 12.41 -33.60 24.73
N GLU A 3 11.11 -33.69 25.02
CA GLU A 3 10.04 -33.05 24.19
C GLU A 3 9.69 -31.62 24.61
N ILE A 4 10.26 -31.12 25.71
CA ILE A 4 9.94 -29.77 26.22
C ILE A 4 10.71 -28.67 25.46
N ASN A 5 11.87 -28.99 24.86
CA ASN A 5 12.70 -27.98 24.19
C ASN A 5 12.24 -27.61 22.77
N GLU A 6 11.67 -28.53 22.00
CA GLU A 6 11.14 -28.20 20.66
C GLU A 6 9.90 -27.30 20.74
N THR A 7 9.06 -27.48 21.77
CA THR A 7 7.84 -26.68 21.96
C THR A 7 8.16 -25.23 22.34
N ILE A 8 9.24 -24.99 23.08
CA ILE A 8 9.68 -23.64 23.47
C ILE A 8 10.37 -22.95 22.30
N MET A 9 11.18 -23.67 21.52
CA MET A 9 11.86 -23.13 20.33
C MET A 9 10.86 -22.81 19.19
N ASN A 10 9.77 -23.59 19.06
CA ASN A 10 8.68 -23.28 18.13
C ASN A 10 7.77 -22.13 18.60
N LYS A 11 7.78 -21.79 19.89
CA LYS A 11 7.05 -20.63 20.43
C LYS A 11 7.80 -19.30 20.19
N GLU A 12 9.10 -19.36 19.97
CA GLU A 12 9.92 -18.23 19.50
C GLU A 12 9.78 -17.97 17.98
N ILE A 13 9.12 -18.86 17.23
CA ILE A 13 8.84 -18.70 15.81
C ILE A 13 7.46 -18.06 15.61
N SER A 14 7.45 -16.73 15.49
CA SER A 14 6.59 -15.92 14.58
C SER A 14 6.12 -14.56 15.12
N GLU A 15 6.74 -14.04 16.19
CA GLU A 15 6.83 -12.58 16.36
C GLU A 15 7.77 -11.98 15.28
N VAL A 16 7.50 -12.25 14.01
CA VAL A 16 8.07 -11.51 12.88
C VAL A 16 7.66 -10.06 13.11
N ARG A 17 8.57 -9.26 13.65
CA ARG A 17 8.35 -7.82 13.82
C ARG A 17 8.02 -7.23 12.45
N ARG A 18 7.12 -6.25 12.41
CA ARG A 18 6.81 -5.52 11.16
C ARG A 18 8.12 -5.01 10.57
N VAL A 19 8.34 -5.24 9.29
CA VAL A 19 9.52 -4.71 8.57
C VAL A 19 9.34 -3.20 8.35
N TYR A 20 8.10 -2.76 8.11
CA TYR A 20 7.74 -1.38 7.87
C TYR A 20 6.47 -0.97 8.63
N THR A 21 6.45 0.27 9.12
CA THR A 21 5.19 0.88 9.57
C THR A 21 4.30 1.20 8.36
N ASN A 22 2.99 1.39 8.57
CA ASN A 22 2.09 1.78 7.48
C ASN A 22 2.53 3.10 6.83
N THR A 23 3.05 4.02 7.63
CA THR A 23 3.64 5.28 7.16
C THR A 23 4.85 5.04 6.27
N ASP A 24 5.76 4.14 6.66
CA ASP A 24 6.94 3.82 5.86
C ASP A 24 6.56 3.19 4.52
N ILE A 25 5.59 2.27 4.52
CA ILE A 25 5.11 1.65 3.29
C ILE A 25 4.54 2.71 2.35
N GLN A 26 3.64 3.55 2.85
CA GLN A 26 3.03 4.61 2.04
C GLN A 26 4.08 5.55 1.46
N ARG A 27 5.02 6.02 2.28
CA ARG A 27 6.09 6.91 1.83
C ARG A 27 6.98 6.24 0.79
N LYS A 28 7.55 5.07 1.10
CA LYS A 28 8.50 4.36 0.22
C LYS A 28 7.90 4.00 -1.12
N ILE A 29 6.67 3.46 -1.13
CA ILE A 29 5.97 3.14 -2.38
C ILE A 29 5.72 4.42 -3.18
N SER A 30 5.23 5.47 -2.54
CA SER A 30 4.96 6.74 -3.24
C SER A 30 6.23 7.37 -3.79
N ASP A 31 7.36 7.27 -3.08
CA ASP A 31 8.66 7.77 -3.53
C ASP A 31 9.08 7.10 -4.85
N VAL A 32 8.90 5.77 -4.97
CA VAL A 32 9.17 5.02 -6.22
C VAL A 32 8.19 5.41 -7.31
N LEU A 33 6.88 5.45 -7.00
CA LEU A 33 5.82 5.73 -7.98
C LEU A 33 5.88 7.14 -8.57
N ARG A 34 6.57 8.10 -7.95
CA ARG A 34 6.76 9.44 -8.56
C ARG A 34 7.55 9.43 -9.86
N ASN A 35 8.31 8.37 -10.12
CA ASN A 35 9.05 8.20 -11.37
C ASN A 35 8.22 7.54 -12.48
N PHE A 36 7.00 7.12 -12.17
CA PHE A 36 6.14 6.38 -13.09
C PHE A 36 5.30 7.37 -13.91
N ASN A 37 5.04 7.01 -15.17
CA ASN A 37 4.14 7.77 -16.03
C ASN A 37 2.67 7.45 -15.71
N GLU A 38 1.76 8.23 -16.28
CA GLU A 38 0.32 8.13 -15.98
C GLU A 38 -0.28 6.75 -16.28
N ASN A 39 0.13 6.09 -17.37
CA ASN A 39 -0.37 4.77 -17.72
C ASN A 39 0.07 3.72 -16.71
N GLU A 40 1.32 3.81 -16.24
CA GLU A 40 1.85 2.90 -15.21
C GLU A 40 1.16 3.14 -13.85
N LEU A 41 0.89 4.41 -13.50
CA LEU A 41 0.14 4.76 -12.29
C LEU A 41 -1.31 4.24 -12.32
N ASP A 42 -1.93 4.25 -13.50
CA ASP A 42 -3.30 3.78 -13.69
C ASP A 42 -3.43 2.25 -13.46
N GLU A 43 -2.38 1.46 -13.66
CA GLU A 43 -2.38 0.04 -13.29
C GLU A 43 -2.61 -0.15 -11.78
N PHE A 44 -2.02 0.72 -10.95
CA PHE A 44 -2.21 0.68 -9.49
C PHE A 44 -3.59 1.15 -9.03
N CYS A 45 -4.40 1.73 -9.91
CA CYS A 45 -5.82 1.97 -9.69
C CYS A 45 -6.68 0.71 -9.89
N ASN A 46 -6.13 -0.35 -10.48
CA ASN A 46 -6.80 -1.63 -10.62
C ASN A 46 -6.64 -2.49 -9.34
N LYS A 47 -7.76 -3.06 -8.88
CA LYS A 47 -7.81 -3.87 -7.66
C LYS A 47 -7.09 -5.20 -7.83
N GLU A 48 -7.30 -5.89 -8.96
CA GLU A 48 -6.71 -7.19 -9.25
C GLU A 48 -5.19 -7.08 -9.37
N TYR A 49 -4.69 -6.04 -10.05
CA TYR A 49 -3.27 -5.72 -10.12
C TYR A 49 -2.66 -5.48 -8.73
N SER A 50 -3.34 -4.68 -7.90
CA SER A 50 -2.91 -4.40 -6.54
C SER A 50 -2.94 -5.64 -5.63
N LYS A 51 -3.88 -6.55 -5.88
CA LYS A 51 -3.95 -7.85 -5.19
C LYS A 51 -2.79 -8.74 -5.58
N GLU A 52 -2.42 -8.80 -6.86
CA GLU A 52 -1.31 -9.61 -7.33
C GLU A 52 0.04 -9.12 -6.76
N LEU A 53 0.27 -7.80 -6.80
CA LEU A 53 1.54 -7.23 -6.34
C LEU A 53 1.68 -7.20 -4.82
N PHE A 54 0.63 -6.79 -4.11
CA PHE A 54 0.69 -6.44 -2.68
C PHE A 54 -0.27 -7.21 -1.79
N ASN A 55 -1.06 -8.12 -2.35
CA ASN A 55 -2.12 -8.86 -1.64
C ASN A 55 -3.16 -7.94 -0.96
N LEU A 56 -3.44 -6.79 -1.59
CA LEU A 56 -4.48 -5.86 -1.15
C LEU A 56 -5.87 -6.33 -1.59
N SER A 57 -6.89 -5.99 -0.79
CA SER A 57 -8.31 -6.25 -1.12
C SER A 57 -8.97 -5.11 -1.91
N PHE A 58 -8.19 -4.08 -2.22
CA PHE A 58 -8.59 -2.88 -2.94
C PHE A 58 -7.39 -2.32 -3.71
N SER A 59 -7.64 -1.34 -4.59
CA SER A 59 -6.58 -0.72 -5.39
C SER A 59 -5.57 0.00 -4.48
N LEU A 60 -4.29 -0.05 -4.86
CA LEU A 60 -3.23 0.68 -4.18
C LEU A 60 -3.49 2.18 -4.27
N LEU A 61 -3.84 2.65 -5.46
CA LEU A 61 -4.12 4.05 -5.75
C LEU A 61 -5.61 4.29 -6.05
N VAL A 62 -6.06 5.50 -5.75
CA VAL A 62 -7.26 6.08 -6.35
C VAL A 62 -6.89 7.39 -7.02
N LYS A 63 -7.47 7.63 -8.20
CA LYS A 63 -7.16 8.77 -9.06
C LYS A 63 -8.27 9.81 -9.01
N TYR A 64 -7.90 11.06 -8.77
CA TYR A 64 -8.78 12.22 -8.79
C TYR A 64 -8.28 13.21 -9.85
N HIS A 65 -9.17 13.75 -10.68
CA HIS A 65 -8.80 14.77 -11.66
C HIS A 65 -8.79 16.15 -10.99
N LYS A 66 -7.74 16.95 -11.22
CA LYS A 66 -7.49 18.25 -10.54
C LYS A 66 -8.59 19.30 -10.74
N LYS A 67 -9.46 19.11 -11.72
CA LYS A 67 -10.64 19.98 -11.96
C LYS A 67 -11.90 19.53 -11.23
N ASP A 68 -11.91 18.34 -10.65
CA ASP A 68 -13.09 17.83 -9.92
C ASP A 68 -13.23 18.57 -8.59
N SER A 69 -14.43 18.55 -8.00
CA SER A 69 -14.71 19.27 -6.75
C SER A 69 -13.93 18.69 -5.55
N ILE A 70 -13.76 19.52 -4.52
CA ILE A 70 -13.14 19.10 -3.25
C ILE A 70 -13.99 18.02 -2.56
N ASP A 71 -15.32 18.09 -2.68
CA ASP A 71 -16.21 17.08 -2.11
C ASP A 71 -16.01 15.72 -2.77
N SER A 72 -15.93 15.69 -4.12
CA SER A 72 -15.60 14.47 -4.86
C SER A 72 -14.23 13.92 -4.47
N LYS A 73 -13.24 14.79 -4.25
CA LYS A 73 -11.90 14.41 -3.77
C LYS A 73 -11.94 13.70 -2.40
N ASN A 74 -12.76 14.21 -1.48
CA ASN A 74 -12.88 13.68 -0.11
C ASN A 74 -13.67 12.36 -0.05
N GLU A 75 -14.70 12.21 -0.89
CA GLU A 75 -15.46 10.96 -0.97
C GLU A 75 -14.66 9.84 -1.64
N LEU A 76 -13.80 10.16 -2.62
CA LEU A 76 -13.00 9.17 -3.33
C LEU A 76 -12.07 8.35 -2.41
N ILE A 77 -11.56 8.95 -1.34
CA ILE A 77 -10.64 8.26 -0.41
C ILE A 77 -11.36 7.42 0.64
N LYS A 78 -12.69 7.43 0.65
CA LYS A 78 -13.51 6.70 1.62
C LYS A 78 -14.03 5.39 1.03
N ARG A 79 -14.16 4.39 1.89
CA ARG A 79 -14.94 3.18 1.61
C ARG A 79 -15.69 2.78 2.87
N ASN A 80 -17.00 2.65 2.76
CA ASN A 80 -17.90 2.39 3.89
C ASN A 80 -17.73 3.45 5.02
N GLY A 81 -17.62 4.73 4.64
CA GLY A 81 -17.43 5.84 5.58
C GLY A 81 -16.04 5.98 6.20
N LEU A 82 -15.10 5.08 5.89
CA LEU A 82 -13.75 5.08 6.45
C LEU A 82 -12.70 5.48 5.40
N ASN A 83 -11.73 6.31 5.78
CA ASN A 83 -10.61 6.69 4.91
C ASN A 83 -9.71 5.48 4.63
N ARG A 84 -9.80 4.93 3.41
CA ARG A 84 -8.97 3.82 2.93
C ARG A 84 -7.77 4.29 2.11
N TRP A 85 -7.82 5.51 1.62
CA TRP A 85 -6.70 6.17 0.95
C TRP A 85 -6.35 7.50 1.63
N THR A 86 -5.15 8.01 1.35
CA THR A 86 -4.69 9.30 1.85
C THR A 86 -3.93 10.07 0.77
N TYR A 87 -4.15 11.38 0.73
CA TYR A 87 -3.37 12.29 -0.10
C TYR A 87 -2.06 12.73 0.56
N LYS A 88 -1.75 12.30 1.79
CA LYS A 88 -0.52 12.71 2.52
C LYS A 88 0.77 12.38 1.74
N TYR A 89 0.77 11.24 1.05
CA TYR A 89 1.87 10.80 0.20
C TYR A 89 1.37 10.67 -1.23
N ASN A 90 0.69 11.70 -1.72
CA ASN A 90 0.16 11.67 -3.07
C ASN A 90 1.28 11.58 -4.13
N ILE A 91 0.86 11.14 -5.31
CA ILE A 91 1.63 11.27 -6.56
C ILE A 91 0.84 12.22 -7.45
N GLU A 92 1.51 13.20 -8.04
CA GLU A 92 0.90 14.13 -8.98
C GLU A 92 1.34 13.80 -10.41
N SER A 93 0.36 13.64 -11.30
CA SER A 93 0.54 13.68 -12.75
C SER A 93 -0.16 14.93 -13.29
N LYS A 94 0.18 15.37 -14.50
CA LYS A 94 -0.32 16.59 -15.19
C LYS A 94 -1.69 17.06 -14.68
N ASN A 95 -2.72 16.25 -14.92
CA ASN A 95 -4.12 16.57 -14.60
C ASN A 95 -4.67 15.79 -13.42
N TYR A 96 -3.89 14.90 -12.80
CA TYR A 96 -4.38 13.94 -11.83
C TYR A 96 -3.57 13.95 -10.53
N ILE A 97 -4.24 13.62 -9.43
CA ILE A 97 -3.61 13.35 -8.15
C ILE A 97 -4.02 11.93 -7.74
N TYR A 98 -3.05 11.14 -7.36
CA TYR A 98 -3.23 9.78 -6.89
C TYR A 98 -3.09 9.74 -5.37
N ALA A 99 -4.09 9.21 -4.67
CA ALA A 99 -4.03 8.92 -3.24
C ALA A 99 -3.63 7.47 -3.00
N ILE A 100 -2.86 7.21 -1.95
CA ILE A 100 -2.35 5.86 -1.64
C ILE A 100 -3.11 5.20 -0.50
N SER A 101 -3.26 3.88 -0.58
CA SER A 101 -3.85 3.03 0.45
C SER A 101 -3.23 3.24 1.84
N THR A 102 -4.07 3.37 2.86
CA THR A 102 -3.65 3.56 4.25
C THR A 102 -3.44 2.25 5.02
N GLN A 103 -4.06 1.15 4.57
CA GLN A 103 -4.20 -0.06 5.36
C GLN A 103 -3.19 -1.13 4.97
N TRP A 104 -2.17 -1.29 5.82
CA TRP A 104 -1.14 -2.29 5.65
C TRP A 104 -1.07 -3.22 6.85
N TYR A 105 -1.17 -4.51 6.59
CA TYR A 105 -1.06 -5.56 7.60
C TYR A 105 0.30 -6.23 7.49
N LYS A 106 0.72 -6.91 8.56
CA LYS A 106 1.99 -7.64 8.63
C LYS A 106 2.21 -8.58 7.43
N ARG A 107 1.14 -9.24 6.98
CA ARG A 107 1.17 -10.14 5.81
C ARG A 107 1.54 -9.44 4.48
N HIS A 108 1.47 -8.12 4.40
CA HIS A 108 1.83 -7.37 3.19
C HIS A 108 3.33 -7.02 3.16
N ASP A 109 4.05 -7.10 4.29
CA ASP A 109 5.43 -6.61 4.41
C ASP A 109 6.38 -7.31 3.42
N GLU A 110 6.24 -8.64 3.26
CA GLU A 110 7.04 -9.42 2.29
C GLU A 110 6.81 -8.96 0.84
N PHE A 111 5.54 -8.73 0.47
CA PHE A 111 5.17 -8.28 -0.87
C PHE A 111 5.72 -6.88 -1.15
N VAL A 112 5.57 -5.97 -0.18
CA VAL A 112 6.10 -4.61 -0.27
C VAL A 112 7.61 -4.63 -0.38
N GLN A 113 8.31 -5.40 0.45
CA GLN A 113 9.77 -5.50 0.41
C GLN A 113 10.26 -6.05 -0.94
N ARG A 114 9.63 -7.12 -1.43
CA ARG A 114 9.95 -7.71 -2.73
C ARG A 114 9.74 -6.71 -3.86
N TRP A 115 8.66 -5.95 -3.84
CA TRP A 115 8.38 -4.95 -4.87
C TRP A 115 9.35 -3.76 -4.79
N LEU A 116 9.62 -3.23 -3.59
CA LEU A 116 10.58 -2.14 -3.40
C LEU A 116 11.99 -2.55 -3.86
N ASN A 117 12.44 -3.77 -3.54
CA ASN A 117 13.76 -4.25 -3.97
C ASN A 117 13.89 -4.38 -5.49
N LYS A 118 12.78 -4.53 -6.23
CA LYS A 118 12.78 -4.59 -7.70
C LYS A 118 12.73 -3.22 -8.37
N ASN A 119 12.33 -2.18 -7.66
CA ASN A 119 12.05 -0.85 -8.21
C ASN A 119 12.89 0.26 -7.53
N ASN A 120 13.92 -0.12 -6.76
CA ASN A 120 14.89 0.79 -6.13
C ASN A 120 16.16 0.91 -6.96
#